data_AF-A0A930K6J1-F1
#
_entry.id   AF-A0A930K6J1-F1
#
_cell.length_a   1.000
_cell.length_b   1.000
_cell.length_c   1.000
_cell.angle_alpha   90.00
_cell.angle_beta   90.00
_cell.angle_gamma   90.00
#
_symmetry.space_group_name_H-M   'P 1'
#
loop_
_entity.id
_entity.type
_entity.pdbx_description
1 polymer ?
#
loop_
_entity_poly.entity_id
_entity_poly.type
_entity_poly.pdbx_seq_one_letter_code
_entity_poly.pdbx_strand_id
1 'polypeptide(L)'
;MIVKDIQIWNPKNTFPFDPEGHNWIEVGHEYDGIASVDMTLLHSADTFLISFEIRRDDESGPLKSSCNFCEWSWISASMNPKTLEIKKQKHKDCISVDIKQMDRNEGDQPVIGLKQVIWSKDKGLLQYSLKNGISYTLKE
;
A
#
# COMPACT_ATOMS: atom_id res chain seq x y z
N MET A 1 -15.14 -0.10 -10.11
CA MET A 1 -13.99 0.29 -9.28
C MET A 1 -13.96 1.80 -9.24
N ILE A 2 -14.22 2.37 -8.07
CA ILE A 2 -14.20 3.82 -7.83
C ILE A 2 -13.32 3.98 -6.59
N VAL A 3 -12.13 4.56 -6.74
CA VAL A 3 -11.31 5.00 -5.61
C VAL A 3 -12.00 6.24 -5.07
N LYS A 4 -12.58 6.15 -3.87
CA LYS A 4 -13.53 7.17 -3.39
C LYS A 4 -12.89 8.26 -2.52
N ASP A 5 -11.69 8.03 -1.99
CA ASP A 5 -10.94 9.03 -1.24
C ASP A 5 -9.45 8.62 -1.21
N ILE A 6 -8.55 9.60 -1.22
CA ILE A 6 -7.11 9.43 -1.01
C ILE A 6 -6.76 10.49 0.04
N GLN A 7 -6.63 10.08 1.30
CA GLN A 7 -6.19 10.98 2.37
C GLN A 7 -4.67 10.85 2.52
N ILE A 8 -3.97 11.95 2.24
CA ILE A 8 -2.52 12.04 2.37
C ILE A 8 -2.23 12.93 3.57
N TRP A 9 -1.66 12.38 4.63
CA TRP A 9 -1.19 13.13 5.79
C TRP A 9 0.23 13.66 5.53
N ASN A 10 0.37 14.61 4.59
CA ASN A 10 1.63 15.30 4.27
C ASN A 10 1.40 16.83 4.17
N PRO A 11 2.14 17.67 4.91
CA PRO A 11 2.02 19.13 4.85
C PRO A 11 2.41 19.76 3.51
N LYS A 12 3.09 19.03 2.61
CA LYS A 12 3.21 19.40 1.20
C LYS A 12 2.48 18.35 0.37
N ASN A 13 1.55 18.80 -0.46
CA ASN A 13 0.65 17.98 -1.26
C ASN A 13 1.37 17.27 -2.44
N THR A 14 2.55 16.73 -2.19
CA THR A 14 3.42 16.03 -3.12
C THR A 14 3.39 14.56 -2.71
N PHE A 15 2.37 13.87 -3.21
CA PHE A 15 2.36 12.43 -3.47
C PHE A 15 2.65 11.45 -2.30
N PRO A 16 1.80 10.43 -2.08
CA PRO A 16 1.75 9.69 -0.81
C PRO A 16 2.99 8.87 -0.45
N PHE A 17 3.98 8.75 -1.35
CA PHE A 17 5.13 7.90 -1.11
C PHE A 17 6.48 8.55 -1.46
N ASP A 18 6.55 9.86 -1.68
CA ASP A 18 7.82 10.54 -1.97
C ASP A 18 8.64 10.85 -0.70
N PRO A 19 9.62 10.02 -0.28
CA PRO A 19 10.35 10.21 0.97
C PRO A 19 11.12 11.54 1.01
N GLU A 20 11.38 12.21 -0.11
CA GLU A 20 12.18 13.45 -0.10
C GLU A 20 11.33 14.70 0.16
N GLY A 21 10.01 14.62 -0.04
CA GLY A 21 9.07 15.74 0.10
C GLY A 21 8.41 15.90 1.48
N HIS A 22 8.69 15.02 2.44
CA HIS A 22 8.00 15.00 3.74
C HIS A 22 8.63 16.00 4.72
N ASN A 23 7.80 16.82 5.40
CA ASN A 23 8.24 17.50 6.61
C ASN A 23 8.18 16.47 7.75
N TRP A 24 9.32 15.84 7.98
CA TRP A 24 9.55 14.96 9.12
C TRP A 24 9.36 15.77 10.40
N ILE A 25 8.38 15.40 11.23
CA ILE A 25 8.13 16.13 12.48
C ILE A 25 9.17 15.63 13.49
N GLU A 26 10.16 16.46 13.76
CA GLU A 26 11.16 16.22 14.80
C GLU A 26 10.56 16.65 16.14
N VAL A 27 10.01 15.72 16.93
CA VAL A 27 9.56 15.99 18.30
C VAL A 27 10.45 15.20 19.26
N GLY A 28 11.25 15.89 20.05
CA GLY A 28 11.82 15.32 21.28
C GLY A 28 12.78 14.13 21.11
N HIS A 29 13.60 14.10 20.05
CA HIS A 29 14.59 13.05 19.73
C HIS A 29 14.06 11.78 19.04
N GLU A 30 12.80 11.77 18.62
CA GLU A 30 12.23 10.67 17.82
C GLU A 30 11.94 11.19 16.41
N TYR A 31 12.47 10.50 15.41
CA TYR A 31 12.14 10.73 14.00
C TYR A 31 11.00 9.78 13.65
N ASP A 32 9.78 10.30 13.53
CA ASP A 32 8.63 9.53 13.08
C ASP A 32 8.15 10.05 11.74
N GLY A 33 8.53 9.31 10.72
CA GLY A 33 8.23 9.65 9.34
C GLY A 33 7.20 8.73 8.74
N ILE A 34 5.94 9.16 8.65
CA ILE A 34 4.82 8.32 8.23
C ILE A 34 4.11 8.94 7.03
N ALA A 35 3.83 8.12 6.02
CA ALA A 35 2.95 8.46 4.91
C ALA A 35 1.98 7.30 4.68
N SER A 36 0.68 7.60 4.70
CA SER A 36 -0.37 6.61 4.49
C SER A 36 -1.32 7.01 3.38
N VAL A 37 -1.93 6.01 2.77
CA VAL A 37 -3.05 6.15 1.86
C VAL A 37 -4.15 5.17 2.27
N ASP A 38 -5.31 5.73 2.57
CA ASP A 38 -6.53 4.97 2.77
C ASP A 38 -7.40 5.08 1.53
N MET A 39 -7.99 3.96 1.10
CA MET A 39 -8.89 3.91 -0.04
C MET A 39 -10.09 3.02 0.25
N THR A 40 -11.19 3.34 -0.43
CA THR A 40 -12.34 2.46 -0.53
C THR A 40 -12.25 1.64 -1.82
N LEU A 41 -12.18 0.32 -1.70
CA LEU A 41 -12.20 -0.63 -2.82
C LEU A 41 -13.60 -1.25 -2.94
N LEU A 42 -14.25 -1.08 -4.09
CA LEU A 42 -15.48 -1.79 -4.44
C LEU A 42 -15.14 -3.05 -5.24
N HIS A 43 -15.46 -4.23 -4.70
CA HIS A 43 -15.27 -5.51 -5.36
C HIS A 43 -16.56 -6.34 -5.27
N SER A 44 -17.14 -6.68 -6.43
CA SER A 44 -18.46 -7.31 -6.51
C SER A 44 -19.54 -6.48 -5.81
N ALA A 45 -20.23 -7.02 -4.81
CA ALA A 45 -21.22 -6.30 -4.01
C ALA A 45 -20.63 -5.68 -2.72
N ASP A 46 -19.36 -5.96 -2.43
CA ASP A 46 -18.72 -5.63 -1.17
C ASP A 46 -17.81 -4.41 -1.29
N THR A 47 -17.72 -3.68 -0.18
CA THR A 47 -16.87 -2.49 -0.05
C THR A 47 -15.82 -2.76 1.03
N PHE A 48 -14.56 -2.46 0.71
CA PHE A 48 -13.41 -2.71 1.55
C PHE A 48 -12.71 -1.39 1.86
N LEU A 49 -12.31 -1.20 3.11
CA LEU A 49 -11.39 -0.14 3.50
C LEU A 49 -9.99 -0.74 3.45
N ILE A 50 -9.21 -0.29 2.48
CA ILE A 50 -7.82 -0.73 2.32
C ILE A 50 -6.90 0.42 2.68
N SER A 51 -5.78 0.11 3.33
CA SER A 51 -4.79 1.10 3.71
C SER A 51 -3.40 0.61 3.34
N PHE A 52 -2.51 1.54 3.03
CA PHE A 52 -1.10 1.27 2.87
C PHE A 52 -0.30 2.40 3.48
N GLU A 53 0.70 2.04 4.25
CA GLU A 53 1.55 2.96 5.00
C GLU A 53 3.01 2.67 4.66
N ILE A 54 3.79 3.75 4.51
CA ILE A 54 5.24 3.73 4.59
C ILE A 54 5.65 4.48 5.84
N ARG A 55 6.57 3.90 6.60
CA ARG A 55 7.18 4.57 7.74
C ARG A 55 8.69 4.44 7.75
N ARG A 56 9.35 5.39 8.41
CA ARG A 56 10.76 5.32 8.79
C ARG A 56 10.89 5.81 10.24
N ASP A 57 11.64 5.04 11.02
CA ASP A 57 11.75 5.25 12.48
C ASP A 57 13.04 6.03 12.85
N ASP A 58 13.87 6.38 11.87
CA ASP A 58 15.12 7.12 11.98
C ASP A 58 15.38 7.95 10.70
N GLU A 59 16.15 9.03 10.76
CA GLU A 59 16.32 9.91 9.58
C GLU A 59 16.92 9.17 8.37
N SER A 60 17.88 8.27 8.63
CA SER A 60 18.70 7.61 7.60
C SER A 60 18.44 6.11 7.42
N GLY A 61 17.55 5.49 8.18
CA GLY A 61 17.36 4.05 8.12
C GLY A 61 16.29 3.60 7.13
N PRO A 62 16.01 2.28 7.12
CA PRO A 62 15.25 1.66 6.06
C PRO A 62 13.76 2.00 6.15
N LEU A 63 13.14 2.21 4.98
CA LEU A 63 11.69 2.31 4.89
C LEU A 63 11.04 0.96 5.23
N LYS A 64 9.98 1.04 6.02
CA LYS A 64 9.10 -0.07 6.35
C LYS A 64 7.71 0.21 5.79
N SER A 65 6.94 -0.83 5.52
CA SER A 65 5.56 -0.70 5.09
C SER A 65 4.61 -1.53 5.93
N SER A 66 3.40 -1.01 6.07
CA SER A 66 2.26 -1.70 6.64
C SER A 66 1.10 -1.61 5.65
N CYS A 67 0.21 -2.59 5.63
CA CYS A 67 -0.96 -2.54 4.77
C CYS A 67 -2.08 -3.38 5.34
N ASN A 68 -3.29 -2.87 5.16
CA ASN A 68 -4.51 -3.60 5.34
C ASN A 68 -5.18 -3.76 3.96
N PHE A 69 -5.41 -5.00 3.53
CA PHE A 69 -6.05 -5.30 2.26
C PHE A 69 -7.07 -6.45 2.39
N CYS A 70 -8.35 -6.08 2.42
CA CYS A 70 -9.47 -7.02 2.55
C CYS A 70 -9.29 -7.91 3.78
N GLU A 71 -9.15 -9.22 3.59
CA GLU A 71 -8.99 -10.18 4.68
C GLU A 71 -7.53 -10.44 5.13
N TRP A 72 -6.58 -9.61 4.65
CA TRP A 72 -5.14 -9.74 4.93
C TRP A 72 -4.48 -8.43 5.35
N SER A 73 -3.44 -8.53 6.17
CA SER A 73 -2.59 -7.39 6.50
C SER A 73 -1.14 -7.82 6.72
N TRP A 74 -0.25 -6.83 6.71
CA TRP A 74 1.08 -6.97 7.29
C TRP A 74 1.45 -5.66 7.98
N ILE A 75 2.33 -5.75 8.96
CA ILE A 75 2.73 -4.61 9.77
C ILE A 75 4.25 -4.51 9.74
N SER A 76 4.77 -3.30 9.47
CA SER A 76 6.17 -2.96 9.65
C SER A 76 7.16 -3.87 8.89
N ALA A 77 6.81 -4.31 7.68
CA ALA A 77 7.68 -5.13 6.84
C ALA A 77 8.74 -4.26 6.15
N SER A 78 9.98 -4.77 6.06
CA SER A 78 11.03 -4.07 5.31
C SER A 78 10.64 -3.92 3.83
N MET A 79 10.80 -2.71 3.31
CA MET A 79 10.49 -2.44 1.92
C MET A 79 11.60 -2.92 0.99
N ASN A 80 11.22 -3.70 -0.02
CA ASN A 80 12.11 -4.14 -1.11
C ASN A 80 11.48 -3.74 -2.46
N PRO A 81 11.48 -2.44 -2.81
CA PRO A 81 10.90 -1.96 -4.05
C PRO A 81 11.64 -2.53 -5.26
N LYS A 82 10.89 -2.91 -6.29
CA LYS A 82 11.43 -3.49 -7.53
C LYS A 82 10.70 -2.95 -8.75
N THR A 83 11.36 -3.02 -9.90
CA THR A 83 10.68 -2.75 -11.17
C THR A 83 9.88 -3.96 -11.59
N LEU A 84 8.61 -3.77 -11.91
CA LEU A 84 7.69 -4.81 -12.38
C LEU A 84 7.14 -4.46 -13.77
N GLU A 85 6.93 -5.48 -14.59
CA GLU A 85 6.23 -5.32 -15.86
C GLU A 85 4.80 -5.85 -15.72
N ILE A 86 3.81 -4.97 -15.86
CA ILE A 86 2.38 -5.30 -15.78
C ILE A 86 1.74 -4.80 -17.07
N LYS A 87 1.01 -5.68 -17.77
CA LYS A 87 0.37 -5.37 -19.06
C LYS A 87 1.32 -4.71 -20.09
N LYS A 88 2.57 -5.18 -20.18
CA LYS A 88 3.63 -4.64 -21.06
C LYS A 88 4.10 -3.22 -20.71
N GLN A 89 3.73 -2.70 -19.54
CA GLN A 89 4.21 -1.42 -19.02
C GLN A 89 5.14 -1.67 -17.83
N LYS A 90 6.27 -0.95 -17.81
CA LYS A 90 7.24 -1.02 -16.70
C LYS A 90 6.86 -0.02 -15.62
N HIS A 91 6.68 -0.51 -14.41
CA HIS A 91 6.43 0.27 -13.22
C HIS A 91 7.63 0.16 -12.29
N LYS A 92 8.25 1.30 -11.95
CA LYS A 92 9.35 1.36 -10.99
C LYS A 92 8.80 1.36 -9.56
N ASP A 93 9.68 1.11 -8.60
CA ASP A 93 9.43 1.24 -7.16
C ASP A 93 8.15 0.55 -6.69
N CYS A 94 7.93 -0.68 -7.16
CA CYS A 94 6.78 -1.49 -6.82
C CYS A 94 7.06 -2.42 -5.64
N ILE A 95 6.07 -2.55 -4.77
CA ILE A 95 6.05 -3.46 -3.62
C ILE A 95 5.03 -4.54 -3.95
N SER A 96 5.47 -5.79 -3.99
CA SER A 96 4.65 -6.92 -4.38
C SER A 96 4.69 -7.97 -3.28
N VAL A 97 3.52 -8.21 -2.67
CA VAL A 97 3.39 -9.04 -1.48
C VAL A 97 2.37 -10.14 -1.76
N ASP A 98 2.80 -11.38 -1.59
CA ASP A 98 1.93 -12.57 -1.65
C ASP A 98 1.32 -12.81 -0.27
N ILE A 99 0.10 -13.32 -0.21
CA ILE A 99 -0.60 -13.58 1.07
C ILE A 99 0.17 -14.50 2.02
N LYS A 100 1.13 -15.31 1.54
CA LYS A 100 2.01 -16.13 2.39
C LYS A 100 2.91 -15.29 3.29
N GLN A 101 3.04 -13.99 3.00
CA GLN A 101 3.80 -13.01 3.78
C GLN A 101 2.86 -12.07 4.56
N MET A 102 1.58 -12.41 4.64
CA MET A 102 0.55 -11.60 5.30
C MET A 102 -0.15 -12.43 6.38
N ASP A 103 -0.65 -11.74 7.39
CA ASP A 103 -1.49 -12.29 8.43
C ASP A 103 -2.96 -12.07 8.08
N ARG A 104 -3.82 -12.93 8.63
CA ARG A 104 -5.27 -12.78 8.50
C ARG A 104 -5.74 -11.62 9.36
N ASN A 105 -6.56 -10.75 8.78
CA ASN A 105 -7.31 -9.78 9.57
C ASN A 105 -8.37 -10.54 10.35
N GLU A 106 -8.56 -10.24 11.64
CA GLU A 106 -9.41 -11.00 12.58
C GLU A 106 -10.93 -10.90 12.28
N GLY A 107 -11.34 -10.55 11.06
CA GLY A 107 -12.71 -10.76 10.57
C GLY A 107 -13.50 -9.50 10.23
N ASP A 108 -12.87 -8.32 10.19
CA ASP A 108 -13.59 -7.05 9.98
C ASP A 108 -14.06 -6.81 8.52
N GLN A 109 -13.65 -7.64 7.56
CA GLN A 109 -14.00 -7.46 6.14
C GLN A 109 -14.33 -8.80 5.44
N PRO A 110 -15.19 -8.78 4.40
CA PRO A 110 -15.50 -9.97 3.59
C PRO A 110 -14.25 -10.64 2.98
N VAL A 111 -14.35 -11.92 2.61
CA VAL A 111 -13.22 -12.67 2.04
C VAL A 111 -13.34 -12.71 0.52
N ILE A 112 -12.35 -12.16 -0.18
CA ILE A 112 -12.31 -12.19 -1.66
C ILE A 112 -11.39 -13.27 -2.22
N GLY A 113 -10.62 -13.95 -1.37
CA GLY A 113 -9.68 -14.96 -1.80
C GLY A 113 -8.44 -14.33 -2.45
N LEU A 114 -7.90 -13.30 -1.81
CA LEU A 114 -6.68 -12.62 -2.25
C LEU A 114 -5.52 -13.61 -2.39
N LYS A 115 -4.65 -13.37 -3.38
CA LYS A 115 -3.39 -14.09 -3.60
C LYS A 115 -2.19 -13.17 -3.47
N GLN A 116 -2.25 -12.01 -4.11
CA GLN A 116 -1.13 -11.06 -4.14
C GLN A 116 -1.66 -9.66 -4.36
N VAL A 117 -0.98 -8.69 -3.77
CA VAL A 117 -1.18 -7.26 -4.01
C VAL A 117 0.12 -6.63 -4.52
N ILE A 118 -0.02 -5.65 -5.40
CA ILE A 118 1.08 -4.86 -5.96
C ILE A 118 0.74 -3.39 -5.78
N TRP A 119 1.61 -2.71 -5.05
CA TRP A 119 1.61 -1.28 -4.84
C TRP A 119 2.74 -0.65 -5.62
N SER A 120 2.50 0.50 -6.20
CA SER A 120 3.54 1.36 -6.74
C SER A 120 3.69 2.56 -5.83
N LYS A 121 4.93 2.88 -5.48
CA LYS A 121 5.29 4.17 -4.88
C LYS A 121 4.73 5.33 -5.70
N ASP A 122 4.54 5.14 -7.01
CA ASP A 122 4.10 6.22 -7.88
C ASP A 122 2.58 6.30 -8.13
N LYS A 123 1.83 5.27 -7.78
CA LYS A 123 0.43 5.17 -8.23
C LYS A 123 -0.50 4.65 -7.15
N GLY A 124 0.03 4.31 -5.98
CA GLY A 124 -0.73 3.56 -4.99
C GLY A 124 -0.99 2.14 -5.48
N LEU A 125 -2.19 1.63 -5.19
CA LEU A 125 -2.54 0.28 -5.58
C LEU A 125 -2.52 0.15 -7.10
N LEU A 126 -1.71 -0.76 -7.61
CA LEU A 126 -1.53 -0.97 -9.05
C LEU A 126 -2.30 -2.21 -9.52
N GLN A 127 -2.20 -3.29 -8.76
CA GLN A 127 -2.88 -4.54 -9.08
C GLN A 127 -3.14 -5.37 -7.82
N TYR A 128 -4.23 -6.12 -7.81
CA TYR A 128 -4.39 -7.27 -6.93
C TYR A 128 -4.83 -8.49 -7.73
N SER A 129 -4.45 -9.68 -7.28
CA SER A 129 -4.82 -10.96 -7.89
C SER A 129 -5.48 -11.88 -6.88
N LEU A 130 -6.40 -12.71 -7.38
CA LEU A 130 -7.16 -13.67 -6.59
C LEU A 130 -6.60 -15.09 -6.79
N LYS A 131 -6.90 -15.97 -5.84
CA LYS A 131 -6.51 -17.39 -5.88
C LYS A 131 -7.06 -18.13 -7.11
N ASN A 132 -8.18 -17.67 -7.65
CA ASN A 132 -8.78 -18.22 -8.88
C ASN A 132 -8.06 -17.79 -10.18
N GLY A 133 -6.98 -17.01 -10.09
CA GLY A 133 -6.17 -16.57 -11.23
C GLY A 133 -6.59 -15.23 -11.84
N ILE A 134 -7.73 -14.67 -11.44
CA ILE A 134 -8.17 -13.35 -11.93
C ILE A 134 -7.29 -12.26 -11.31
N SER A 135 -6.87 -11.30 -12.15
CA SER A 135 -6.09 -10.13 -11.72
C SER A 135 -6.79 -8.84 -12.11
N TYR A 136 -6.91 -7.93 -11.16
CA TYR A 136 -7.50 -6.61 -11.34
C TYR A 136 -6.39 -5.57 -11.28
N THR A 137 -6.06 -4.99 -12.43
CA THR A 137 -5.14 -3.85 -12.52
C THR A 137 -5.96 -2.58 -12.52
N LEU A 138 -5.63 -1.64 -11.63
CA LEU A 138 -6.26 -0.32 -11.65
C LEU A 138 -5.85 0.41 -12.92
N LYS A 139 -6.83 0.97 -13.63
CA LYS A 139 -6.57 1.81 -14.80
C LYS A 139 -6.11 3.18 -14.29
N GLU A 140 -5.06 3.69 -14.92
CA GLU A 140 -4.62 5.08 -14.84
C GLU A 140 -5.69 6.04 -15.39
#